data_AF-A0A6G3Z7W9-F1
#
_entry.id   AF-A0A6G3Z7W9-F1
#
_cell.length_a   1.000
_cell.length_b   1.000
_cell.length_c   1.000
_cell.angle_alpha   90.00
_cell.angle_beta   90.00
_cell.angle_gamma   90.00
#
_symmetry.space_group_name_H-M   'P 1'
#
loop_
_entity.id
_entity.type
_entity.pdbx_description
1 polymer ?
#
loop_
_entity_poly.entity_id
_entity_poly.type
_entity_poly.pdbx_seq_one_letter_code
_entity_poly.pdbx_strand_id
1 'polypeptide(L)'
;MKVLKFGGTSLGKPDRMHHVASLITYDTDPKLVVLSAIAGTTNALVNIDHALATDEKDKARELIDKLYLHYQGFLQELYQDADTLETGKSIMR
;
A
#
# COMPACT_ATOMS: atom_id res chain seq x y z
N MET A 1 -8.40 18.01 -18.44
CA MET A 1 -8.33 17.19 -17.22
C MET A 1 -7.80 15.82 -17.59
N LYS A 2 -6.70 15.37 -16.99
CA LYS A 2 -6.08 14.05 -17.28
C LYS A 2 -6.50 13.05 -16.20
N VAL A 3 -6.69 11.78 -16.56
CA VAL A 3 -6.89 10.68 -15.60
C VAL A 3 -5.66 9.79 -15.65
N LEU A 4 -4.96 9.65 -14.51
CA LEU A 4 -3.75 8.84 -14.40
C LEU A 4 -4.03 7.63 -13.52
N LYS A 5 -3.84 6.42 -14.05
CA LYS A 5 -4.02 5.18 -13.30
C LYS A 5 -2.69 4.46 -13.10
N PHE A 6 -2.39 4.13 -11.86
CA PHE A 6 -1.19 3.35 -11.50
C PHE A 6 -1.59 1.99 -10.94
N GLY A 7 -0.97 0.92 -11.47
CA GLY A 7 -1.19 -0.44 -11.00
C GLY A 7 -0.38 -0.77 -9.75
N GLY A 8 -0.65 -1.93 -9.15
CA GLY A 8 0.04 -2.31 -7.91
C GLY A 8 1.55 -2.48 -8.07
N THR A 9 2.03 -2.91 -9.24
CA THR A 9 3.48 -3.01 -9.52
C THR A 9 4.16 -1.63 -9.58
N SER A 10 3.45 -0.60 -10.02
CA SER A 10 3.91 0.80 -10.00
C SER A 10 4.04 1.36 -8.59
N LEU A 11 3.39 0.74 -7.60
CA LEU A 11 3.40 1.15 -6.19
C LEU A 11 4.09 0.12 -5.28
N GLY A 12 4.65 -0.95 -5.87
CA GLY A 12 5.13 -2.12 -5.14
C GLY A 12 6.37 -1.90 -4.28
N LYS A 13 7.01 -0.72 -4.36
CA LYS A 13 8.17 -0.33 -3.55
C LYS A 13 8.10 1.17 -3.24
N PRO A 14 8.66 1.63 -2.12
CA PRO A 14 8.70 3.05 -1.76
C PRO A 14 9.28 3.95 -2.86
N ASP A 15 10.43 3.59 -3.45
CA ASP A 15 11.04 4.35 -4.55
C ASP A 15 10.13 4.50 -5.76
N ARG A 16 9.33 3.47 -6.06
CA ARG A 16 8.37 3.53 -7.17
C ARG A 16 7.20 4.46 -6.85
N MET A 17 6.77 4.50 -5.58
CA MET A 17 5.74 5.43 -5.13
C MET A 17 6.22 6.89 -5.24
N HIS A 18 7.48 7.16 -4.86
CA HIS A 18 8.11 8.47 -5.07
C HIS A 18 8.21 8.85 -6.55
N HIS A 19 8.55 7.88 -7.42
CA HIS A 19 8.56 8.11 -8.86
C HIS A 19 7.17 8.39 -9.43
N VAL A 20 6.14 7.68 -8.96
CA VAL A 20 4.75 7.96 -9.34
C VAL A 20 4.33 9.35 -8.89
N ALA A 21 4.70 9.76 -7.68
CA ALA A 21 4.43 11.10 -7.17
C ALA A 21 5.05 12.19 -8.08
N SER A 22 6.31 12.02 -8.49
CA SER A 22 6.97 12.98 -9.38
C SER A 22 6.33 13.06 -10.78
N LEU A 23 5.81 11.95 -11.30
CA LEU A 23 5.03 11.94 -12.56
C LEU A 23 3.71 12.70 -12.42
N ILE A 24 3.02 12.57 -11.28
CA ILE A 24 1.76 13.26 -11.01
C ILE A 24 1.99 14.78 -10.87
N THR A 25 3.09 15.18 -10.23
CA THR A 25 3.40 16.59 -9.92
C THR A 25 4.31 17.26 -10.95
N TYR A 26 4.63 16.59 -12.06
CA TYR A 26 5.54 17.12 -13.09
C TYR A 26 5.04 18.42 -13.74
N ASP A 27 3.73 18.53 -13.94
CA ASP A 27 3.07 19.73 -14.48
C ASP A 27 1.92 20.17 -13.56
N THR A 28 1.38 21.36 -13.81
CA THR A 28 0.28 21.95 -13.02
C THR A 28 -1.11 21.60 -13.55
N ASP A 29 -1.23 20.75 -14.58
CA ASP A 29 -2.53 20.39 -15.13
C ASP A 29 -3.37 19.64 -14.09
N PRO A 30 -4.68 19.91 -14.00
CA PRO A 30 -5.58 19.15 -13.14
C PRO A 30 -5.64 17.66 -13.55
N LYS A 31 -5.37 16.78 -12.57
CA LYS A 31 -5.30 15.33 -12.72
C LYS A 31 -6.22 14.63 -11.72
N LEU A 32 -6.95 13.62 -12.19
CA LEU A 32 -7.60 12.61 -11.34
C LEU A 32 -6.66 11.41 -11.25
N VAL A 33 -6.23 11.05 -10.04
CA VAL A 33 -5.30 9.94 -9.80
C VAL A 33 -6.07 8.73 -9.28
N VAL A 34 -5.90 7.59 -9.93
CA VAL A 34 -6.49 6.30 -9.54
C VAL A 34 -5.38 5.33 -9.20
N LEU A 35 -5.35 4.84 -7.96
CA LEU A 35 -4.33 3.92 -7.47
C LEU A 35 -4.94 2.54 -7.21
N SER A 36 -4.27 1.49 -7.67
CA SER A 36 -4.51 0.14 -7.15
C SER A 36 -3.84 -0.03 -5.77
N ALA A 37 -4.19 -1.08 -5.04
CA ALA A 37 -3.41 -1.49 -3.87
C ALA A 37 -1.96 -1.82 -4.24
N ILE A 38 -1.05 -1.79 -3.26
CA ILE A 38 0.35 -2.20 -3.42
C ILE A 38 0.40 -3.64 -3.95
N ALA A 39 1.40 -3.95 -4.78
CA ALA A 39 1.58 -5.28 -5.36
C ALA A 39 1.50 -6.38 -4.29
N GLY A 40 0.61 -7.34 -4.49
CA GLY A 40 0.42 -8.47 -3.57
C GLY A 40 -0.63 -8.26 -2.48
N THR A 41 -1.02 -7.02 -2.17
CA THR A 41 -2.01 -6.75 -1.10
C THR A 41 -3.35 -7.41 -1.37
N THR A 42 -3.91 -7.26 -2.57
CA THR A 42 -5.21 -7.87 -2.91
C THR A 42 -5.17 -9.40 -2.77
N ASN A 43 -4.09 -10.04 -3.18
CA ASN A 43 -3.93 -11.48 -3.03
C ASN A 43 -3.79 -11.90 -1.56
N ALA A 44 -3.07 -11.11 -0.75
CA ALA A 44 -2.96 -11.35 0.69
C ALA A 44 -4.35 -11.29 1.35
N LEU A 45 -5.16 -10.29 1.00
CA LEU A 45 -6.53 -10.16 1.51
C LEU A 45 -7.43 -11.33 1.09
N VAL A 46 -7.34 -11.78 -0.17
CA VAL A 46 -8.07 -12.97 -0.64
C VAL A 46 -7.64 -14.24 0.12
N ASN A 47 -6.36 -14.38 0.44
CA ASN A 47 -5.87 -15.52 1.22
C ASN A 47 -6.34 -15.47 2.68
N ILE A 48 -6.41 -14.28 3.27
CA ILE A 48 -6.97 -14.07 4.62
C ILE A 48 -8.47 -14.44 4.63
N ASP A 49 -9.23 -13.93 3.66
CA ASP A 49 -10.65 -14.24 3.49
C ASP A 49 -10.90 -15.75 3.36
N HIS A 50 -10.13 -16.42 2.51
CA HIS A 50 -10.23 -17.87 2.36
C HIS A 50 -9.93 -18.61 3.67
N ALA A 51 -8.87 -18.25 4.41
CA ALA A 51 -8.52 -18.90 5.67
C ALA A 51 -9.61 -18.69 6.74
N LEU A 52 -10.25 -17.52 6.76
CA LEU A 52 -11.39 -17.26 7.64
C LEU A 52 -12.63 -18.08 7.22
N ALA A 53 -12.90 -18.19 5.93
CA ALA A 53 -14.02 -18.94 5.38
C ALA A 53 -13.89 -20.46 5.63
N THR A 54 -12.68 -20.99 5.76
CA THR A 54 -12.39 -22.40 6.08
C THR A 54 -12.18 -22.68 7.57
N ASP A 55 -12.47 -21.72 8.45
CA ASP A 55 -12.26 -21.77 9.91
C ASP A 55 -10.80 -22.01 10.34
N GLU A 56 -9.83 -21.74 9.45
CA GLU A 56 -8.39 -21.78 9.72
C GLU A 56 -7.92 -20.50 10.46
N LYS A 57 -8.48 -20.23 11.64
CA LYS A 57 -8.30 -18.97 12.38
C LYS A 57 -6.83 -18.63 12.69
N ASP A 58 -6.03 -19.61 13.08
CA ASP A 58 -4.61 -19.38 13.41
C ASP A 58 -3.80 -18.96 12.16
N LYS A 59 -4.08 -19.58 11.02
CA LYS A 59 -3.48 -19.22 9.73
C LYS A 59 -3.93 -17.85 9.25
N ALA A 60 -5.22 -17.53 9.42
CA ALA A 60 -5.73 -16.20 9.10
C ALA A 60 -4.99 -15.12 9.93
N ARG A 61 -4.76 -15.38 11.23
CA ARG A 61 -3.99 -14.49 12.09
C ARG A 61 -2.54 -14.32 11.61
N GLU A 62 -1.86 -15.41 11.27
CA GLU A 62 -0.49 -15.34 10.71
C GLU A 62 -0.43 -14.51 9.42
N LEU A 63 -1.41 -14.69 8.52
CA LEU A 63 -1.48 -13.94 7.27
C LEU A 63 -1.74 -12.44 7.51
N ILE A 64 -2.59 -12.10 8.49
CA ILE A 64 -2.85 -10.72 8.90
C ILE A 64 -1.57 -10.09 9.46
N ASP A 65 -0.89 -10.76 10.40
CA ASP A 65 0.34 -10.26 11.02
C ASP A 65 1.43 -10.06 9.96
N LYS A 66 1.55 -10.99 9.01
CA LYS A 66 2.47 -10.87 7.86
C LYS A 66 2.17 -9.65 6.99
N LEU A 67 0.90 -9.41 6.67
CA LEU A 67 0.50 -8.24 5.87
C LEU A 67 0.75 -6.93 6.63
N TYR A 68 0.46 -6.92 7.93
CA TYR A 68 0.72 -5.78 8.81
C TYR A 68 2.21 -5.44 8.86
N LEU A 69 3.08 -6.42 9.13
CA LEU A 69 4.54 -6.24 9.14
C LEU A 69 5.08 -5.75 7.80
N HIS A 70 4.52 -6.24 6.68
CA HIS A 70 4.90 -5.75 5.35
C HIS A 70 4.65 -4.24 5.21
N TYR A 71 3.48 -3.76 5.61
CA TYR A 71 3.17 -2.32 5.57
C TYR A 71 3.97 -1.51 6.58
N GLN A 72 4.27 -2.04 7.77
CA GLN A 72 5.15 -1.36 8.72
C GLN A 72 6.55 -1.12 8.14
N GLY A 73 7.15 -2.13 7.51
CA GLY A 73 8.43 -1.98 6.81
C GLY A 73 8.34 -0.99 5.65
N PHE A 74 7.26 -1.07 4.85
CA PHE A 74 7.03 -0.15 3.74
C PHE A 74 6.97 1.31 4.20
N LEU A 75 6.28 1.61 5.31
CA LEU A 75 6.18 2.96 5.87
C LEU A 75 7.54 3.49 6.35
N GLN A 76 8.34 2.65 7.00
CA GLN A 76 9.68 3.04 7.48
C GLN A 76 10.61 3.44 6.33
N GLU A 77 10.49 2.78 5.18
CA GLU A 77 11.26 3.12 3.98
C GLU A 77 10.67 4.31 3.21
N LEU A 78 9.34 4.50 3.26
CA LEU A 78 8.64 5.54 2.52
C LEU A 78 8.83 6.93 3.13
N TYR A 79 8.70 7.05 4.45
CA TYR A 79 8.74 8.32 5.16
C TYR A 79 10.11 8.55 5.82
N GLN A 80 10.72 9.69 5.49
CA GLN A 80 12.02 10.10 6.07
C GLN A 80 11.87 10.99 7.30
N ASP A 81 10.71 11.64 7.45
CA ASP A 81 10.41 12.54 8.55
C ASP A 81 9.56 11.83 9.63
N ALA A 82 9.89 12.07 10.90
CA ALA A 82 9.26 11.39 12.03
C ALA A 82 7.77 11.73 12.15
N ASP A 83 7.37 12.97 11.92
CA ASP A 83 5.98 13.41 12.05
C ASP A 83 5.12 12.80 10.92
N THR A 84 5.64 12.76 9.69
CA THR A 84 4.96 12.11 8.58
C THR A 84 4.87 10.59 8.73
N LEU A 85 5.90 9.95 9.30
CA LEU A 85 5.90 8.53 9.60
C LEU A 85 4.84 8.18 10.66
N GLU A 86 4.75 8.95 11.75
CA GLU A 86 3.73 8.74 12.78
C GLU A 86 2.32 8.95 12.24
N THR A 87 2.14 9.94 11.35
CA THR A 87 0.88 10.13 10.63
C THR A 87 0.54 8.89 9.80
N GLY A 88 1.50 8.36 9.02
CA GLY A 88 1.31 7.15 8.23
C GLY A 88 0.95 5.92 9.08
N LYS A 89 1.66 5.71 10.19
CA LYS A 89 1.35 4.62 11.14
C LYS A 89 -0.03 4.75 11.78
N SER A 90 -0.52 5.97 12.01
CA SER A 90 -1.84 6.19 12.60
C SER A 90 -3.00 5.69 11.74
N ILE A 91 -2.79 5.53 10.43
CA ILE A 91 -3.78 5.01 9.49
C ILE A 91 -3.90 3.48 9.58
N MET A 92 -2.83 2.79 10.02
CA MET A 92 -2.80 1.33 10.15
C MET A 92 -3.38 0.81 11.48
N ARG A 93 -4.01 1.68 12.29
CA ARG A 93 -4.53 1.34 13.62
C ARG A 93 -5.74 0.42 13.59
#